data_AF-A0A0D6M7W9-F1
#
_entry.id   AF-A0A0D6M7W9-F1
#
_cell.length_a   1.000
_cell.length_b   1.000
_cell.length_c   1.000
_cell.angle_alpha   90.00
_cell.angle_beta   90.00
_cell.angle_gamma   90.00
#
_symmetry.space_group_name_H-M   'P 1'
#
loop_
_entity.id
_entity.type
_entity.pdbx_description
1 polymer ?
#
loop_
_entity_poly.entity_id
_entity_poly.type
_entity_poly.pdbx_seq_one_letter_code
_entity_poly.pdbx_strand_id
1 'polypeptide(L)'
;MGNAEGKSKDSEKSASSSSSVKNDKRVEQAFVKLAGSTSNFLTFGQLKEIFNEGLAESLWNYLSDSKSYDAKLTYQEFSRHATTLMGMSTDIYVVACQPLLHLIKLCSEAAAAGAVSGDEKFIGHLANEMCASGSNAQAIICWKNAMCPKFCSALQGLVLQVLLDIDYPTTDYSSDILTPIQMWYIQCCLPSKYFATGSSKTDSTSSNSTVKQWTPLYSSATHGISVNRFETNVFDYRGPTVSIFHLTDGNIFVLATEETWRHGSSRFGGAETVLFQLSPKLNRWEASSSIYCNFKIRSAVFGLSFQDVMKIDKDMSNVGAVERVLIEYVCDENEVCKDVWGCAASNALEDQQKLRVWQNQQAEKNKKVPLPGNWDDNPDKTILEMAGFQFSDERKRMELESRR
;
A
#
# COMPACT_ATOMS: atom_id res chain seq x y z
N MET A 1 59.70 62.29 18.29
CA MET A 1 59.92 60.87 17.97
C MET A 1 59.04 60.04 18.91
N GLY A 2 58.31 59.07 18.35
CA GLY A 2 57.23 58.27 18.98
C GLY A 2 57.68 57.39 20.14
N ASN A 3 56.89 56.51 20.75
CA ASN A 3 55.78 55.61 20.37
C ASN A 3 55.30 55.00 21.72
N ALA A 4 54.26 54.19 21.91
CA ALA A 4 53.03 53.77 21.25
C ALA A 4 52.32 52.90 22.30
N GLU A 5 51.03 53.11 22.56
CA GLU A 5 50.17 52.12 23.22
C GLU A 5 48.86 52.01 22.43
N GLY A 6 48.53 50.78 22.02
CA GLY A 6 47.41 50.44 21.18
C GLY A 6 46.07 50.49 21.91
N LYS A 7 45.07 51.12 21.28
CA LYS A 7 43.65 51.05 21.66
C LYS A 7 42.91 50.11 20.72
N SER A 8 42.32 49.05 21.26
CA SER A 8 41.23 48.31 20.64
C SER A 8 39.92 49.11 20.80
N LYS A 9 39.18 49.26 19.71
CA LYS A 9 37.90 49.97 19.63
C LYS A 9 36.77 49.05 20.10
N ASP A 10 36.13 49.41 21.20
CA ASP A 10 34.73 49.08 21.45
C ASP A 10 33.87 50.18 20.83
N SER A 11 32.97 49.79 19.94
CA SER A 11 31.88 50.65 19.48
C SER A 11 30.57 49.90 19.68
N GLU A 12 29.91 50.22 20.78
CA GLU A 12 28.49 49.94 21.01
C GLU A 12 27.66 50.62 19.92
N LYS A 13 26.91 49.83 19.16
CA LYS A 13 25.73 50.28 18.43
C LYS A 13 24.56 49.42 18.82
N SER A 14 23.70 50.01 19.63
CA SER A 14 22.32 49.61 19.87
C SER A 14 21.59 49.38 18.55
N ALA A 15 21.14 48.15 18.32
CA ALA A 15 20.24 47.79 17.24
C ALA A 15 19.00 47.12 17.85
N SER A 16 17.92 47.89 17.89
CA SER A 16 16.55 47.41 18.11
C SER A 16 16.21 46.36 17.05
N SER A 17 16.10 45.10 17.46
CA SER A 17 15.65 44.00 16.60
C SER A 17 14.13 44.01 16.48
N SER A 18 13.60 44.87 15.59
CA SER A 18 12.26 44.67 15.06
C SER A 18 12.27 43.41 14.19
N SER A 19 11.71 42.31 14.70
CA SER A 19 11.52 41.07 13.96
C SER A 19 10.54 41.30 12.80
N SER A 20 11.07 41.59 11.61
CA SER A 20 10.26 41.60 10.39
C SER A 20 9.79 40.18 10.12
N VAL A 21 8.52 39.89 10.41
CA VAL A 21 7.84 38.67 9.97
C VAL A 21 7.93 38.64 8.44
N LYS A 22 8.76 37.76 7.90
CA LYS A 22 8.78 37.51 6.45
C LYS A 22 7.41 36.93 6.10
N ASN A 23 6.58 37.69 5.39
CA ASN A 23 5.30 37.20 4.87
C ASN A 23 5.58 36.01 3.94
N ASP A 24 5.18 34.81 4.36
CA ASP A 24 5.21 33.63 3.49
C ASP A 24 4.12 33.82 2.42
N LYS A 25 4.53 33.98 1.16
CA LYS A 25 3.62 34.20 0.02
C LYS A 25 2.52 33.14 -0.08
N ARG A 26 2.79 31.91 0.40
CA ARG A 26 1.81 30.81 0.43
C ARG A 26 0.69 31.07 1.42
N VAL A 27 1.00 31.67 2.57
CA VAL A 27 0.02 32.04 3.60
C VAL A 27 -0.88 33.17 3.10
N GLU A 28 -0.30 34.15 2.41
CA GLU A 28 -1.05 35.24 1.79
C GLU A 28 -2.00 34.72 0.70
N GLN A 29 -1.52 33.87 -0.20
CA GLN A 29 -2.35 33.20 -1.21
C GLN A 29 -3.51 32.42 -0.58
N ALA A 30 -3.22 31.60 0.44
CA ALA A 30 -4.21 30.82 1.16
C ALA A 30 -5.28 31.70 1.82
N PHE A 31 -4.88 32.80 2.47
CA PHE A 31 -5.81 33.72 3.12
C PHE A 31 -6.71 34.43 2.11
N VAL A 32 -6.14 34.97 1.01
CA VAL A 32 -6.90 35.62 -0.06
C VAL A 32 -7.91 34.67 -0.70
N LYS A 33 -7.54 33.39 -0.84
CA LYS A 33 -8.42 32.37 -1.40
C LYS A 33 -9.60 32.05 -0.49
N LEU A 34 -9.38 31.95 0.81
CA LEU A 34 -10.43 31.65 1.79
C LEU A 34 -11.31 32.86 2.12
N ALA A 35 -10.73 34.05 2.29
CA ALA A 35 -11.46 35.26 2.67
C ALA A 35 -12.09 35.97 1.47
N GLY A 36 -11.58 35.73 0.25
CA GLY A 36 -11.91 36.47 -0.96
C GLY A 36 -11.06 37.73 -1.11
N SER A 37 -10.77 38.14 -2.35
CA SER A 37 -9.83 39.22 -2.68
C SER A 37 -10.18 40.60 -2.14
N THR A 38 -11.40 40.78 -1.64
CA THR A 38 -11.93 42.06 -1.13
C THR A 38 -12.18 42.06 0.38
N SER A 39 -12.08 40.91 1.05
CA SER A 39 -12.30 40.81 2.49
C SER A 39 -10.99 40.85 3.26
N ASN A 40 -10.95 41.66 4.32
CA ASN A 40 -9.83 41.70 5.27
C ASN A 40 -9.96 40.65 6.38
N PHE A 41 -11.05 39.87 6.37
CA PHE A 41 -11.38 38.93 7.42
C PHE A 41 -11.87 37.60 6.86
N LEU A 42 -11.46 36.51 7.50
CA LEU A 42 -11.99 35.18 7.30
C LEU A 42 -13.08 34.89 8.35
N THR A 43 -14.18 34.30 7.92
CA THR A 43 -15.31 33.89 8.78
C THR A 43 -15.47 32.37 8.77
N PHE A 44 -16.11 31.82 9.80
CA PHE A 44 -16.39 30.39 9.87
C PHE A 44 -17.27 29.92 8.69
N GLY A 45 -18.25 30.74 8.28
CA GLY A 45 -19.11 30.44 7.13
C GLY A 45 -18.32 30.18 5.85
N GLN A 46 -17.30 30.99 5.57
CA GLN A 46 -16.43 30.81 4.41
C GLN A 46 -15.64 29.50 4.45
N LEU A 47 -15.21 29.05 5.64
CA LEU A 47 -14.56 27.74 5.77
C LEU A 47 -15.56 26.59 5.57
N LYS A 48 -16.79 26.73 6.08
CA LYS A 48 -17.84 25.71 5.97
C LYS A 48 -18.36 25.52 4.55
N GLU A 49 -18.25 26.55 3.70
CA GLU A 49 -18.58 26.43 2.26
C GLU A 49 -17.55 25.59 1.49
N ILE A 50 -16.32 25.52 1.98
CA ILE A 50 -15.20 24.89 1.26
C ILE A 50 -14.86 23.51 1.83
N PHE A 51 -14.84 23.37 3.15
CA PHE A 51 -14.51 22.12 3.84
C PHE A 51 -15.79 21.45 4.36
N ASN A 52 -15.70 20.13 4.60
CA ASN A 52 -16.76 19.44 5.34
C ASN A 52 -16.93 20.07 6.74
N GLU A 53 -18.13 19.97 7.31
CA GLU A 53 -18.49 20.66 8.56
C GLU A 53 -17.51 20.30 9.71
N GLY A 54 -17.16 19.02 9.84
CA GLY A 54 -16.25 18.55 10.88
C GLY A 54 -14.82 19.09 10.76
N LEU A 55 -14.27 19.20 9.55
CA LEU A 55 -12.94 19.75 9.30
C LEU A 55 -12.95 21.27 9.43
N ALA A 56 -14.01 21.94 8.95
CA ALA A 56 -14.16 23.38 9.09
C ALA A 56 -14.14 23.79 10.57
N GLU A 57 -14.85 23.05 11.44
CA GLU A 57 -14.84 23.28 12.89
C GLU A 57 -13.45 23.08 13.51
N SER A 58 -12.77 21.97 13.19
CA SER A 58 -11.42 21.69 13.69
C SER A 58 -10.41 22.74 13.24
N LEU A 59 -10.43 23.13 11.95
CA LEU A 59 -9.55 24.15 11.41
C LEU A 59 -9.86 25.53 11.99
N TRP A 60 -11.14 25.88 12.17
CA TRP A 60 -11.52 27.14 12.80
C TRP A 60 -11.02 27.23 14.23
N ASN A 61 -11.25 26.19 15.04
CA ASN A 61 -10.80 26.15 16.43
C ASN A 61 -9.28 26.27 16.53
N TYR A 62 -8.55 25.65 15.61
CA TYR A 62 -7.10 25.74 15.54
C TYR A 62 -6.61 27.12 15.09
N LEU A 63 -7.11 27.65 13.97
CA LEU A 63 -6.66 28.91 13.37
C LEU A 63 -7.06 30.13 14.20
N SER A 64 -8.19 30.06 14.89
CA SER A 64 -8.75 31.19 15.64
C SER A 64 -8.46 31.16 17.14
N ASP A 65 -7.76 30.15 17.64
CA ASP A 65 -7.61 29.86 19.08
C ASP A 65 -8.96 29.69 19.79
N SER A 66 -9.87 28.94 19.15
CA SER A 66 -11.21 28.60 19.66
C SER A 66 -12.11 29.83 19.89
N LYS A 67 -12.03 30.84 19.01
CA LYS A 67 -13.01 31.94 19.00
C LYS A 67 -14.40 31.44 18.61
N SER A 68 -15.43 32.18 19.02
CA SER A 68 -16.81 31.91 18.60
C SER A 68 -16.95 31.88 17.08
N TYR A 69 -17.88 31.08 16.55
CA TYR A 69 -18.11 30.96 15.11
C TYR A 69 -18.59 32.26 14.44
N ASP A 70 -19.13 33.21 15.21
CA ASP A 70 -19.51 34.55 14.72
C ASP A 70 -18.31 35.52 14.63
N ALA A 71 -17.13 35.11 15.10
CA ALA A 71 -15.95 35.96 15.10
C ALA A 71 -15.35 36.11 13.70
N LYS A 72 -14.52 37.14 13.55
CA LYS A 72 -13.76 37.43 12.34
C LYS A 72 -12.28 37.19 12.61
N LEU A 73 -11.61 36.48 11.71
CA LEU A 73 -10.19 36.17 11.79
C LEU A 73 -9.40 37.11 10.88
N THR A 74 -8.44 37.83 11.45
CA THR A 74 -7.55 38.71 10.67
C THR A 74 -6.43 37.91 10.01
N TYR A 75 -5.78 38.49 8.98
CA TYR A 75 -4.60 37.89 8.35
C TYR A 75 -3.48 37.60 9.36
N GLN A 76 -3.24 38.49 10.33
CA GLN A 76 -2.18 38.29 11.33
C GLN A 76 -2.46 37.06 12.20
N GLU A 77 -3.71 36.90 12.65
CA GLU A 77 -4.12 35.74 13.46
C GLU A 77 -4.06 34.45 12.65
N PHE A 78 -4.56 34.46 11.41
CA PHE A 78 -4.43 33.33 10.50
C PHE A 78 -2.97 32.92 10.27
N SER A 79 -2.10 33.89 10.01
CA SER A 79 -0.70 33.65 9.67
C SER A 79 0.10 32.96 10.78
N ARG A 80 -0.35 33.12 12.04
CA ARG A 80 0.28 32.52 13.22
C ARG A 80 0.30 30.99 13.15
N HIS A 81 -0.78 30.41 12.62
CA HIS A 81 -1.00 28.96 12.62
C HIS A 81 -0.97 28.35 11.22
N ALA A 82 -1.31 29.12 10.18
CA ALA A 82 -1.41 28.63 8.80
C ALA A 82 -0.09 28.03 8.28
N THR A 83 1.06 28.58 8.67
CA THR A 83 2.38 28.06 8.27
C THR A 83 2.61 26.61 8.69
N THR A 84 2.05 26.20 9.84
CA THR A 84 2.22 24.84 10.36
C THR A 84 1.36 23.81 9.61
N LEU A 85 0.16 24.20 9.16
CA LEU A 85 -0.72 23.36 8.35
C LEU A 85 -0.10 23.01 6.99
N MET A 86 0.70 23.94 6.46
CA MET A 86 1.43 23.82 5.19
C MET A 86 2.86 23.28 5.34
N GLY A 87 3.23 22.84 6.55
CA GLY A 87 4.55 22.30 6.85
C GLY A 87 4.76 20.89 6.30
N MET A 88 5.98 20.37 6.45
CA MET A 88 6.30 18.99 6.05
C MET A 88 5.79 17.94 7.05
N SER A 89 5.53 18.34 8.31
CA SER A 89 4.98 17.44 9.32
C SER A 89 3.46 17.43 9.29
N THR A 90 2.89 16.24 9.46
CA THR A 90 1.44 16.04 9.58
C THR A 90 0.97 15.94 11.04
N ASP A 91 1.87 16.16 12.00
CA ASP A 91 1.57 16.02 13.44
C ASP A 91 0.55 17.05 13.91
N ILE A 92 0.52 18.22 13.28
CA ILE A 92 -0.40 19.30 13.67
C ILE A 92 -1.87 18.88 13.52
N TYR A 93 -2.18 18.04 12.54
CA TYR A 93 -3.53 17.53 12.33
C TYR A 93 -4.01 16.66 13.48
N VAL A 94 -3.10 15.96 14.17
CA VAL A 94 -3.43 15.20 15.39
C VAL A 94 -3.88 16.13 16.51
N VAL A 95 -3.28 17.31 16.62
CA VAL A 95 -3.65 18.31 17.64
C VAL A 95 -4.93 19.05 17.24
N ALA A 96 -5.03 19.49 15.99
CA ALA A 96 -6.15 20.29 15.49
C ALA A 96 -7.46 19.51 15.41
N CYS A 97 -7.41 18.19 15.16
CA CYS A 97 -8.60 17.37 14.91
C CYS A 97 -8.97 16.47 16.11
N GLN A 98 -8.60 16.84 17.34
CA GLN A 98 -9.09 16.13 18.54
C GLN A 98 -10.63 16.28 18.67
N PRO A 99 -11.34 15.27 19.20
CA PRO A 99 -10.86 14.02 19.81
C PRO A 99 -10.45 12.93 18.78
N LEU A 100 -9.76 11.87 19.24
CA LEU A 100 -9.19 10.82 18.38
C LEU A 100 -10.17 10.20 17.35
N LEU A 101 -11.40 9.86 17.74
CA LEU A 101 -12.37 9.27 16.80
C LEU A 101 -12.76 10.25 15.68
N HIS A 102 -12.79 11.56 15.98
CA HIS A 102 -13.00 12.61 14.99
C HIS A 102 -11.82 12.70 14.02
N LEU A 103 -10.59 12.64 14.54
CA LEU A 103 -9.37 12.56 13.72
C LEU A 103 -9.40 11.36 12.76
N ILE A 104 -9.73 10.15 13.25
CA ILE A 104 -9.80 8.95 12.41
C ILE A 104 -10.82 9.15 11.28
N LYS A 105 -12.01 9.65 11.62
CA LYS A 105 -13.07 9.94 10.65
C LYS A 105 -12.58 10.92 9.59
N LEU A 106 -12.07 12.10 9.98
CA LEU A 106 -11.61 13.11 9.05
C LEU A 106 -10.48 12.64 8.13
N CYS A 107 -9.51 11.88 8.66
CA CYS A 107 -8.43 11.34 7.85
C CYS A 107 -8.92 10.29 6.84
N SER A 108 -9.85 9.41 7.25
CA SER A 108 -10.44 8.40 6.35
C SER A 108 -11.33 9.02 5.27
N GLU A 109 -12.14 10.02 5.61
CA GLU A 109 -12.99 10.75 4.67
C GLU A 109 -12.17 11.56 3.68
N ALA A 110 -11.11 12.23 4.12
CA ALA A 110 -10.18 12.95 3.24
C ALA A 110 -9.46 12.02 2.25
N ALA A 111 -9.29 10.73 2.61
CA ALA A 111 -8.78 9.72 1.71
C ALA A 111 -9.85 9.12 0.80
N ALA A 112 -11.14 9.51 0.90
CA ALA A 112 -12.26 8.82 0.26
C ALA A 112 -12.40 7.34 0.68
N ALA A 113 -11.88 6.98 1.85
CA ALA A 113 -11.92 5.66 2.46
C ALA A 113 -12.80 5.66 3.73
N GLY A 114 -13.96 6.33 3.64
CA GLY A 114 -14.89 6.47 4.76
C GLY A 114 -15.36 5.12 5.31
N ALA A 115 -15.64 5.08 6.61
CA ALA A 115 -16.09 3.88 7.30
C ALA A 115 -17.42 3.34 6.73
N VAL A 116 -17.51 2.02 6.59
CA VAL A 116 -18.74 1.32 6.19
C VAL A 116 -19.31 0.51 7.35
N SER A 117 -20.53 -0.02 7.19
CA SER A 117 -21.15 -0.86 8.22
C SER A 117 -20.29 -2.09 8.53
N GLY A 118 -19.99 -2.34 9.80
CA GLY A 118 -19.12 -3.42 10.26
C GLY A 118 -17.71 -2.97 10.66
N ASP A 119 -17.29 -1.75 10.30
CA ASP A 119 -15.97 -1.21 10.66
C ASP A 119 -15.88 -0.75 12.13
N GLU A 120 -16.98 -0.74 12.89
CA GLU A 120 -17.00 -0.20 14.26
C GLU A 120 -16.00 -0.92 15.17
N LYS A 121 -15.87 -2.25 14.98
CA LYS A 121 -14.89 -3.06 15.72
C LYS A 121 -13.45 -2.71 15.34
N PHE A 122 -13.19 -2.56 14.04
CA PHE A 122 -11.86 -2.21 13.54
C PHE A 122 -11.43 -0.82 14.03
N ILE A 123 -12.31 0.19 13.91
CA ILE A 123 -12.07 1.54 14.39
C ILE A 123 -11.85 1.55 15.91
N GLY A 124 -12.62 0.75 16.66
CA GLY A 124 -12.43 0.58 18.11
C GLY A 124 -11.05 0.00 18.46
N HIS A 125 -10.61 -1.05 17.75
CA HIS A 125 -9.27 -1.63 17.96
C HIS A 125 -8.16 -0.65 17.57
N LEU A 126 -8.31 0.07 16.46
CA LEU A 126 -7.37 1.10 16.02
C LEU A 126 -7.24 2.21 17.08
N ALA A 127 -8.36 2.73 17.59
CA ALA A 127 -8.34 3.76 18.61
C ALA A 127 -7.67 3.28 19.91
N ASN A 128 -7.89 2.03 20.31
CA ASN A 128 -7.24 1.43 21.47
C ASN A 128 -5.72 1.32 21.28
N GLU A 129 -5.26 0.86 20.12
CA GLU A 129 -3.82 0.78 19.80
C GLU A 129 -3.17 2.18 19.80
N MET A 130 -3.84 3.17 19.20
CA MET A 130 -3.37 4.57 19.19
C MET A 130 -3.24 5.16 20.59
N CYS A 131 -4.06 4.71 21.53
CA CYS A 131 -4.06 5.14 22.92
C CYS A 131 -3.27 4.22 23.86
N ALA A 132 -2.63 3.16 23.37
CA ALA A 132 -1.97 2.16 24.21
C ALA A 132 -0.87 2.74 25.10
N SER A 133 -0.13 3.74 24.59
CA SER A 133 0.91 4.47 25.34
C SER A 133 0.39 5.73 26.06
N GLY A 134 -0.89 6.06 25.90
CA GLY A 134 -1.55 7.21 26.51
C GLY A 134 -2.49 7.95 25.55
N SER A 135 -3.48 8.66 26.11
CA SER A 135 -4.53 9.36 25.33
C SER A 135 -4.21 10.84 25.03
N ASN A 136 -3.01 11.31 25.36
CA ASN A 136 -2.60 12.68 25.04
C ASN A 136 -2.14 12.80 23.59
N ALA A 137 -2.19 14.02 23.03
CA ALA A 137 -1.83 14.26 21.63
C ALA A 137 -0.39 13.82 21.30
N GLN A 138 0.55 13.96 22.24
CA GLN A 138 1.94 13.58 22.03
C GLN A 138 2.11 12.05 21.89
N ALA A 139 1.41 11.26 22.70
CA ALA A 139 1.42 9.81 22.63
C ALA A 139 0.83 9.33 21.29
N ILE A 140 -0.26 9.96 20.84
CA ILE A 140 -0.88 9.67 19.54
C ILE A 140 0.07 10.04 18.40
N ILE A 141 0.78 11.18 18.48
CA ILE A 141 1.80 11.58 17.49
C ILE A 141 2.95 10.56 17.46
N CYS A 142 3.46 10.13 18.62
CA CYS A 142 4.50 9.13 18.71
C CYS A 142 4.06 7.80 18.08
N TRP A 143 2.85 7.33 18.38
CA TRP A 143 2.28 6.14 17.76
C TRP A 143 2.14 6.31 16.25
N LYS A 144 1.59 7.44 15.78
CA LYS A 144 1.44 7.74 14.34
C LYS A 144 2.78 7.65 13.63
N ASN A 145 3.79 8.32 14.15
CA ASN A 145 5.10 8.37 13.51
C ASN A 145 5.82 7.02 13.51
N ALA A 146 5.57 6.16 14.50
CA ALA A 146 6.14 4.82 14.57
C ALA A 146 5.40 3.78 13.71
N MET A 147 4.06 3.81 13.71
CA MET A 147 3.23 2.74 13.14
C MET A 147 2.57 3.09 11.83
N CYS A 148 2.24 4.37 11.63
CA CYS A 148 1.38 4.82 10.54
C CYS A 148 1.73 6.25 10.08
N PRO A 149 2.95 6.50 9.58
CA PRO A 149 3.47 7.84 9.34
C PRO A 149 2.64 8.65 8.32
N LYS A 150 1.96 7.97 7.40
CA LYS A 150 1.11 8.57 6.36
C LYS A 150 -0.35 8.78 6.79
N PHE A 151 -0.69 8.54 8.05
CA PHE A 151 -2.08 8.58 8.54
C PHE A 151 -2.81 9.88 8.21
N CYS A 152 -2.13 11.03 8.38
CA CYS A 152 -2.72 12.35 8.15
C CYS A 152 -2.40 12.92 6.75
N SER A 153 -1.77 12.14 5.86
CA SER A 153 -1.30 12.65 4.56
C SER A 153 -2.43 13.02 3.61
N ALA A 154 -3.53 12.25 3.59
CA ALA A 154 -4.69 12.57 2.77
C ALA A 154 -5.40 13.85 3.26
N LEU A 155 -5.52 14.01 4.58
CA LEU A 155 -6.08 15.21 5.19
C LEU A 155 -5.25 16.45 4.88
N GLN A 156 -3.92 16.34 4.99
CA GLN A 156 -3.02 17.40 4.56
C GLN A 156 -3.17 17.69 3.07
N GLY A 157 -3.25 16.66 2.23
CA GLY A 157 -3.49 16.78 0.79
C GLY A 157 -4.72 17.61 0.47
N LEU A 158 -5.86 17.29 1.09
CA LEU A 158 -7.11 18.03 0.94
C LEU A 158 -6.96 19.50 1.34
N VAL A 159 -6.30 19.78 2.47
CA VAL A 159 -6.06 21.15 2.92
C VAL A 159 -5.13 21.88 1.94
N LEU A 160 -4.06 21.26 1.47
CA LEU A 160 -3.13 21.87 0.51
C LEU A 160 -3.75 22.09 -0.86
N GLN A 161 -4.61 21.19 -1.33
CA GLN A 161 -5.37 21.35 -2.56
C GLN A 161 -6.26 22.58 -2.48
N VAL A 162 -6.98 22.73 -1.36
CA VAL A 162 -7.81 23.92 -1.12
C VAL A 162 -6.98 25.18 -0.97
N LEU A 163 -5.92 25.18 -0.17
CA LEU A 163 -5.18 26.41 0.16
C LEU A 163 -4.25 26.87 -0.98
N LEU A 164 -3.65 25.94 -1.72
CA LEU A 164 -2.53 26.22 -2.64
C LEU A 164 -2.73 25.66 -4.05
N ASP A 165 -3.87 25.01 -4.36
CA ASP A 165 -4.11 24.33 -5.65
C ASP A 165 -3.05 23.26 -5.97
N ILE A 166 -2.55 22.60 -4.91
CA ILE A 166 -1.65 21.46 -5.05
C ILE A 166 -2.50 20.21 -5.18
N ASP A 167 -2.47 19.58 -6.36
CA ASP A 167 -3.19 18.34 -6.58
C ASP A 167 -2.70 17.23 -5.64
N TYR A 168 -3.66 16.58 -4.98
CA TYR A 168 -3.42 15.37 -4.21
C TYR A 168 -3.98 14.16 -4.98
N PRO A 169 -3.14 13.16 -5.31
CA PRO A 169 -3.60 12.03 -6.11
C PRO A 169 -4.64 11.22 -5.33
N THR A 170 -5.78 10.96 -5.97
CA THR A 170 -6.78 10.04 -5.45
C THR A 170 -6.22 8.62 -5.50
N THR A 171 -6.46 7.87 -4.43
CA THR A 171 -6.03 6.48 -4.31
C THR A 171 -7.25 5.57 -4.30
N ASP A 172 -7.17 4.45 -4.99
CA ASP A 172 -8.20 3.43 -4.97
C ASP A 172 -7.98 2.50 -3.77
N TYR A 173 -9.04 2.30 -2.99
CA TYR A 173 -9.07 1.44 -1.79
C TYR A 173 -10.00 0.24 -1.97
N SER A 174 -10.38 -0.07 -3.22
CA SER A 174 -11.20 -1.24 -3.54
C SER A 174 -10.47 -2.55 -3.20
N SER A 175 -11.22 -3.49 -2.64
CA SER A 175 -10.77 -4.83 -2.29
C SER A 175 -11.99 -5.74 -2.17
N ASP A 176 -11.82 -7.01 -2.56
CA ASP A 176 -12.85 -8.06 -2.38
C ASP A 176 -12.95 -8.50 -0.91
N ILE A 177 -11.85 -8.35 -0.14
CA ILE A 177 -11.75 -8.86 1.25
C ILE A 177 -11.80 -7.73 2.29
N LEU A 178 -11.08 -6.63 2.07
CA LEU A 178 -10.95 -5.54 3.04
C LEU A 178 -11.96 -4.43 2.75
N THR A 179 -12.39 -3.75 3.82
CA THR A 179 -13.13 -2.51 3.67
C THR A 179 -12.20 -1.36 3.25
N PRO A 180 -12.71 -0.27 2.65
CA PRO A 180 -11.88 0.86 2.23
C PRO A 180 -11.01 1.43 3.35
N ILE A 181 -11.56 1.56 4.57
CA ILE A 181 -10.81 2.08 5.72
C ILE A 181 -9.69 1.14 6.18
N GLN A 182 -9.88 -0.18 6.07
CA GLN A 182 -8.86 -1.17 6.39
C GLN A 182 -7.73 -1.14 5.36
N MET A 183 -8.07 -1.06 4.07
CA MET A 183 -7.08 -0.93 3.00
C MET A 183 -6.29 0.39 3.14
N TRP A 184 -6.98 1.49 3.42
CA TRP A 184 -6.36 2.79 3.70
C TRP A 184 -5.38 2.71 4.87
N TYR A 185 -5.77 2.11 5.99
CA TYR A 185 -4.90 1.90 7.14
C TYR A 185 -3.62 1.13 6.76
N ILE A 186 -3.75 0.01 6.03
CA ILE A 186 -2.60 -0.78 5.57
C ILE A 186 -1.65 0.08 4.73
N GLN A 187 -2.18 0.85 3.78
CA GLN A 187 -1.36 1.72 2.94
C GLN A 187 -0.65 2.82 3.75
N CYS A 188 -1.29 3.34 4.80
CA CYS A 188 -0.68 4.33 5.65
C CYS A 188 0.47 3.77 6.53
N CYS A 189 0.42 2.48 6.85
CA CYS A 189 1.45 1.77 7.62
C CYS A 189 2.66 1.31 6.79
N LEU A 190 2.50 1.16 5.47
CA LEU A 190 3.55 0.58 4.63
C LEU A 190 4.65 1.58 4.22
N PRO A 191 5.92 1.14 4.17
CA PRO A 191 7.03 1.91 3.62
C PRO A 191 6.80 2.35 2.17
N SER A 192 7.53 3.38 1.72
CA SER A 192 7.46 3.89 0.34
C SER A 192 7.81 2.85 -0.71
N LYS A 193 8.57 1.79 -0.38
CA LYS A 193 8.93 0.71 -1.30
C LYS A 193 7.72 -0.08 -1.82
N TYR A 194 6.61 -0.08 -1.08
CA TYR A 194 5.33 -0.66 -1.50
C TYR A 194 4.47 0.33 -2.30
N PHE A 195 5.05 1.42 -2.78
CA PHE A 195 4.41 2.40 -3.64
C PHE A 195 5.37 2.73 -4.77
N ALA A 196 4.88 2.76 -6.01
CA ALA A 196 5.75 3.06 -7.14
C ALA A 196 6.27 4.50 -7.05
N THR A 197 7.59 4.65 -7.11
CA THR A 197 8.28 5.94 -7.21
C THR A 197 8.21 6.42 -8.65
N GLY A 198 7.19 7.22 -8.99
CA GLY A 198 7.20 7.98 -10.23
C GLY A 198 8.34 8.99 -10.18
N SER A 199 9.30 8.90 -11.11
CA SER A 199 10.25 9.99 -11.32
C SER A 199 9.48 11.17 -11.89
N SER A 200 9.26 12.20 -11.07
CA SER A 200 8.80 13.51 -11.52
C SER A 200 9.83 14.09 -12.48
N LYS A 201 9.62 13.91 -13.79
CA LYS A 201 10.04 14.91 -14.77
C LYS A 201 8.85 15.82 -14.99
N THR A 202 9.10 17.09 -14.73
CA THR A 202 8.24 18.24 -14.99
C THR A 202 7.88 18.28 -16.47
N ASP A 203 6.66 17.91 -16.82
CA ASP A 203 6.00 18.49 -17.98
C ASP A 203 4.61 18.97 -17.55
N SER A 204 4.57 20.25 -17.21
CA SER A 204 3.35 21.02 -17.10
C SER A 204 2.68 21.04 -18.47
N THR A 205 1.75 20.11 -18.74
CA THR A 205 0.49 20.29 -19.50
C THR A 205 -0.14 18.90 -19.77
N SER A 206 -0.74 18.28 -18.75
CA SER A 206 -1.78 17.26 -18.94
C SER A 206 -2.44 16.95 -17.59
N SER A 207 -3.68 17.38 -17.44
CA SER A 207 -4.53 17.19 -16.26
C SER A 207 -5.12 15.77 -16.24
N ASN A 208 -4.27 14.74 -16.15
CA ASN A 208 -4.71 13.39 -15.86
C ASN A 208 -4.10 12.97 -14.51
N SER A 209 -4.92 13.01 -13.46
CA SER A 209 -4.56 12.59 -12.11
C SER A 209 -4.01 11.16 -12.15
N THR A 210 -2.71 11.01 -11.91
CA THR A 210 -2.08 9.70 -11.83
C THR A 210 -2.58 8.97 -10.58
N VAL A 211 -3.52 8.05 -10.77
CA VAL A 211 -4.00 7.17 -9.72
C VAL A 211 -2.85 6.23 -9.34
N LYS A 212 -2.38 6.33 -8.10
CA LYS A 212 -1.43 5.34 -7.54
C LYS A 212 -2.20 4.06 -7.27
N GLN A 213 -2.37 3.23 -8.29
CA GLN A 213 -3.20 2.05 -8.16
C GLN A 213 -2.40 0.83 -7.70
N TRP A 214 -3.05 0.11 -6.80
CA TRP A 214 -2.67 -1.21 -6.37
C TRP A 214 -3.52 -2.20 -7.19
N THR A 215 -2.91 -3.09 -7.97
CA THR A 215 -3.61 -3.92 -8.98
C THR A 215 -3.67 -5.38 -8.54
N PRO A 216 -4.84 -6.05 -8.47
CA PRO A 216 -4.90 -7.44 -8.02
C PRO A 216 -4.20 -8.41 -9.01
N LEU A 217 -3.29 -9.25 -8.48
CA LEU A 217 -2.66 -10.35 -9.25
C LEU A 217 -3.46 -11.64 -9.23
N TYR A 218 -4.12 -11.86 -8.11
CA TYR A 218 -4.81 -13.09 -7.81
C TYR A 218 -5.88 -12.76 -6.78
N SER A 219 -7.14 -12.91 -7.18
CA SER A 219 -8.27 -12.95 -6.26
C SER A 219 -8.87 -14.35 -6.31
N SER A 220 -9.10 -14.92 -5.14
CA SER A 220 -9.81 -16.18 -4.96
C SER A 220 -11.26 -16.12 -5.45
N ALA A 221 -11.87 -14.94 -5.48
CA ALA A 221 -13.21 -14.75 -6.02
C ALA A 221 -13.26 -15.03 -7.54
N THR A 222 -12.23 -14.61 -8.26
CA THR A 222 -12.14 -14.77 -9.72
C THR A 222 -11.42 -16.05 -10.13
N HIS A 223 -10.36 -16.40 -9.41
CA HIS A 223 -9.47 -17.50 -9.76
C HIS A 223 -9.72 -18.75 -8.92
N GLY A 224 -10.56 -18.75 -7.89
CA GLY A 224 -10.74 -19.90 -6.99
C GLY A 224 -9.51 -20.21 -6.13
N ILE A 225 -9.72 -20.96 -5.06
CA ILE A 225 -8.67 -21.27 -4.06
C ILE A 225 -7.97 -22.57 -4.45
N SER A 226 -6.69 -22.49 -4.80
CA SER A 226 -5.80 -23.64 -4.92
C SER A 226 -4.35 -23.19 -4.94
N VAL A 227 -3.48 -24.04 -4.40
CA VAL A 227 -2.03 -23.81 -4.38
C VAL A 227 -1.48 -23.59 -5.79
N ASN A 228 -1.90 -24.41 -6.76
CA ASN A 228 -1.39 -24.32 -8.13
C ASN A 228 -1.76 -22.97 -8.79
N ARG A 229 -2.98 -22.48 -8.57
CA ARG A 229 -3.41 -21.17 -9.09
C ARG A 229 -2.72 -20.02 -8.37
N PHE A 230 -2.54 -20.14 -7.05
CA PHE A 230 -1.75 -19.19 -6.29
C PHE A 230 -0.32 -19.13 -6.86
N GLU A 231 0.40 -20.25 -6.92
CA GLU A 231 1.77 -20.32 -7.44
C GLU A 231 1.90 -19.71 -8.84
N THR A 232 1.04 -20.11 -9.77
CA THR A 232 1.09 -19.69 -11.19
C THR A 232 0.94 -18.18 -11.35
N ASN A 233 0.12 -17.54 -10.52
CA ASN A 233 -0.05 -16.10 -10.57
C ASN A 233 1.00 -15.36 -9.75
N VAL A 234 1.57 -16.02 -8.72
CA VAL A 234 2.29 -15.33 -7.65
C VAL A 234 3.81 -15.42 -7.75
N PHE A 235 4.36 -16.58 -8.08
CA PHE A 235 5.79 -16.88 -7.87
C PHE A 235 6.71 -16.24 -8.89
N ASP A 236 6.22 -16.01 -10.12
CA ASP A 236 7.03 -15.41 -11.17
C ASP A 236 7.10 -13.87 -11.10
N TYR A 237 6.33 -13.26 -10.19
CA TYR A 237 6.32 -11.82 -10.04
C TYR A 237 7.59 -11.32 -9.31
N ARG A 238 8.31 -10.41 -9.95
CA ARG A 238 9.60 -9.87 -9.48
C ARG A 238 9.47 -8.46 -8.91
N GLY A 239 8.76 -8.30 -7.80
CA GLY A 239 8.65 -7.03 -7.08
C GLY A 239 8.00 -7.17 -5.71
N PRO A 240 7.89 -6.07 -4.93
CA PRO A 240 7.18 -6.06 -3.65
C PRO A 240 5.71 -6.38 -3.85
N THR A 241 5.14 -7.17 -2.93
CA THR A 241 3.73 -7.57 -3.00
C THR A 241 3.05 -7.57 -1.66
N VAL A 242 1.74 -7.32 -1.70
CA VAL A 242 0.86 -7.34 -0.52
C VAL A 242 -0.17 -8.45 -0.73
N SER A 243 -0.25 -9.37 0.21
CA SER A 243 -1.13 -10.54 0.15
C SER A 243 -2.09 -10.52 1.32
N ILE A 244 -3.38 -10.54 1.05
CA ILE A 244 -4.47 -10.51 2.03
C ILE A 244 -5.05 -11.92 2.10
N PHE A 245 -5.10 -12.46 3.32
CA PHE A 245 -5.60 -13.80 3.61
C PHE A 245 -6.74 -13.69 4.62
N HIS A 246 -7.93 -14.12 4.21
CA HIS A 246 -9.06 -14.35 5.09
C HIS A 246 -9.12 -15.84 5.41
N LEU A 247 -8.89 -16.19 6.67
CA LEU A 247 -8.90 -17.56 7.15
C LEU A 247 -10.32 -17.98 7.58
N THR A 248 -10.56 -19.28 7.55
CA THR A 248 -11.85 -19.89 7.91
C THR A 248 -12.25 -19.69 9.38
N ASP A 249 -11.28 -19.37 10.25
CA ASP A 249 -11.49 -19.04 11.66
C ASP A 249 -11.85 -17.57 11.90
N GLY A 250 -11.99 -16.77 10.82
CA GLY A 250 -12.33 -15.35 10.87
C GLY A 250 -11.13 -14.42 11.07
N ASN A 251 -9.90 -14.95 11.11
CA ASN A 251 -8.70 -14.12 11.10
C ASN A 251 -8.47 -13.51 9.72
N ILE A 252 -8.11 -12.23 9.70
CA ILE A 252 -7.69 -11.53 8.47
C ILE A 252 -6.23 -11.11 8.65
N PHE A 253 -5.38 -11.62 7.79
CA PHE A 253 -3.95 -11.31 7.76
C PHE A 253 -3.56 -10.59 6.47
N VAL A 254 -2.67 -9.61 6.58
CA VAL A 254 -2.07 -8.92 5.43
C VAL A 254 -0.56 -9.06 5.51
N LEU A 255 0.04 -9.75 4.55
CA LEU A 255 1.47 -9.98 4.45
C LEU A 255 2.06 -9.13 3.32
N ALA A 256 2.90 -8.17 3.67
CA ALA A 256 3.66 -7.39 2.71
C ALA A 256 5.12 -7.88 2.70
N THR A 257 5.63 -8.19 1.52
CA THR A 257 7.03 -8.62 1.35
C THR A 257 7.66 -8.01 0.12
N GLU A 258 8.94 -7.66 0.26
CA GLU A 258 9.78 -7.13 -0.81
C GLU A 258 10.45 -8.23 -1.66
N GLU A 259 10.48 -9.46 -1.16
CA GLU A 259 11.12 -10.58 -1.83
C GLU A 259 10.15 -11.36 -2.71
N THR A 260 10.70 -11.97 -3.76
CA THR A 260 9.94 -12.87 -4.63
C THR A 260 9.56 -14.15 -3.90
N TRP A 261 8.34 -14.61 -4.17
CA TRP A 261 7.83 -15.84 -3.61
C TRP A 261 8.59 -17.03 -4.17
N ARG A 262 9.05 -17.91 -3.27
CA ARG A 262 9.84 -19.09 -3.62
C ARG A 262 9.48 -20.26 -2.75
N HIS A 263 9.71 -21.46 -3.28
CA HIS A 263 9.73 -22.66 -2.47
C HIS A 263 11.08 -22.75 -1.76
N GLY A 264 11.07 -23.01 -0.46
CA GLY A 264 12.31 -23.16 0.29
C GLY A 264 12.11 -24.01 1.54
N SER A 265 13.17 -24.71 1.94
CA SER A 265 13.26 -25.34 3.25
C SER A 265 13.61 -24.34 4.36
N SER A 266 14.12 -23.16 3.98
CA SER A 266 14.43 -22.05 4.88
C SER A 266 13.42 -20.90 4.72
N ARG A 267 13.37 -20.04 5.75
CA ARG A 267 12.57 -18.82 5.71
C ARG A 267 13.24 -17.73 4.86
N PHE A 268 12.43 -16.80 4.35
CA PHE A 268 12.81 -15.66 3.54
C PHE A 268 12.02 -14.40 3.93
N GLY A 269 12.30 -13.29 3.24
CA GLY A 269 11.72 -11.98 3.51
C GLY A 269 12.81 -11.02 3.98
N GLY A 270 12.87 -9.85 3.35
CA GLY A 270 13.85 -8.83 3.72
C GLY A 270 13.41 -8.00 4.93
N ALA A 271 14.15 -6.92 5.21
CA ALA A 271 13.97 -6.08 6.39
C ALA A 271 12.62 -5.35 6.45
N GLU A 272 12.01 -5.04 5.29
CA GLU A 272 10.71 -4.34 5.23
C GLU A 272 9.52 -5.30 5.11
N THR A 273 9.74 -6.60 5.40
CA THR A 273 8.66 -7.58 5.42
C THR A 273 7.84 -7.43 6.70
N VAL A 274 6.53 -7.25 6.53
CA VAL A 274 5.60 -6.99 7.63
C VAL A 274 4.33 -7.84 7.50
N LEU A 275 3.85 -8.33 8.63
CA LEU A 275 2.56 -8.99 8.76
C LEU A 275 1.62 -8.13 9.61
N PHE A 276 0.40 -7.93 9.14
CA PHE A 276 -0.69 -7.34 9.91
C PHE A 276 -1.74 -8.41 10.20
N GLN A 277 -2.30 -8.38 11.40
CA GLN A 277 -3.58 -9.00 11.71
C GLN A 277 -4.60 -7.87 11.84
N LEU A 278 -5.66 -7.89 11.04
CA LEU A 278 -6.73 -6.87 11.06
C LEU A 278 -7.95 -7.32 11.88
N SER A 279 -8.16 -8.63 11.97
CA SER A 279 -9.25 -9.25 12.73
C SER A 279 -8.77 -10.57 13.36
N PRO A 280 -9.21 -10.90 14.60
CA PRO A 280 -10.08 -10.11 15.49
C PRO A 280 -9.32 -9.06 16.32
N LYS A 281 -7.98 -9.06 16.29
CA LYS A 281 -7.13 -8.05 16.94
C LYS A 281 -6.33 -7.30 15.90
N LEU A 282 -5.93 -6.07 16.22
CA LEU A 282 -5.06 -5.26 15.39
C LEU A 282 -3.61 -5.42 15.85
N ASN A 283 -2.84 -6.25 15.15
CA ASN A 283 -1.44 -6.51 15.48
C ASN A 283 -0.54 -6.28 14.25
N ARG A 284 0.72 -5.93 14.49
CA ARG A 284 1.74 -5.75 13.46
C ARG A 284 3.04 -6.41 13.88
N TRP A 285 3.64 -7.18 12.99
CA TRP A 285 4.93 -7.83 13.20
C TRP A 285 5.88 -7.52 12.04
N GLU A 286 7.07 -7.04 12.37
CA GLU A 286 8.15 -6.79 11.42
C GLU A 286 9.32 -7.71 11.73
N ALA A 287 9.76 -8.48 10.74
CA ALA A 287 10.91 -9.36 10.90
C ALA A 287 11.48 -9.78 9.55
N SER A 288 12.82 -9.78 9.46
CA SER A 288 13.53 -10.40 8.35
C SER A 288 13.51 -11.93 8.47
N SER A 289 13.63 -12.63 7.35
CA SER A 289 13.61 -14.09 7.26
C SER A 289 12.42 -14.71 8.00
N SER A 290 11.25 -14.10 7.87
CA SER A 290 10.03 -14.41 8.63
C SER A 290 9.06 -15.33 7.89
N ILE A 291 9.11 -15.34 6.55
CA ILE A 291 8.19 -16.08 5.70
C ILE A 291 8.75 -17.46 5.40
N TYR A 292 8.00 -18.50 5.72
CA TYR A 292 8.24 -19.85 5.23
C TYR A 292 7.22 -20.17 4.14
N CYS A 293 7.67 -20.67 2.98
CA CYS A 293 6.77 -21.11 1.94
C CYS A 293 7.30 -22.37 1.27
N ASN A 294 6.55 -23.46 1.38
CA ASN A 294 6.87 -24.70 0.69
C ASN A 294 5.62 -25.50 0.35
N PHE A 295 5.38 -25.70 -0.95
CA PHE A 295 4.26 -26.49 -1.44
C PHE A 295 4.71 -27.69 -2.30
N LYS A 296 6.02 -27.84 -2.56
CA LYS A 296 6.57 -28.86 -3.48
C LYS A 296 7.64 -29.75 -2.88
N ILE A 297 8.49 -29.22 -1.99
CA ILE A 297 9.66 -29.93 -1.47
C ILE A 297 9.18 -30.95 -0.44
N ARG A 298 9.19 -32.24 -0.83
CA ARG A 298 8.73 -33.36 0.02
C ARG A 298 9.56 -33.59 1.28
N SER A 299 10.83 -33.16 1.27
CA SER A 299 11.74 -33.29 2.42
C SER A 299 11.56 -32.18 3.47
N ALA A 300 10.66 -31.23 3.24
CA ALA A 300 10.38 -30.14 4.15
C ALA A 300 8.86 -30.04 4.42
N VAL A 301 8.50 -29.33 5.50
CA VAL A 301 7.10 -29.18 5.90
C VAL A 301 6.32 -28.45 4.81
N PHE A 302 5.10 -28.89 4.52
CA PHE A 302 4.25 -28.22 3.55
C PHE A 302 3.46 -27.08 4.20
N GLY A 303 3.28 -25.99 3.47
CA GLY A 303 2.46 -24.85 3.86
C GLY A 303 3.16 -23.51 3.71
N LEU A 304 2.46 -22.47 4.15
CA LEU A 304 2.96 -21.11 4.24
C LEU A 304 2.85 -20.66 5.70
N SER A 305 3.90 -20.07 6.26
CA SER A 305 3.81 -19.46 7.59
C SER A 305 4.60 -18.18 7.70
N PHE A 306 4.15 -17.30 8.58
CA PHE A 306 4.92 -16.16 9.05
C PHE A 306 5.28 -16.40 10.51
N GLN A 307 6.56 -16.66 10.76
CA GLN A 307 7.05 -17.10 12.08
C GLN A 307 6.16 -18.21 12.66
N ASP A 308 5.68 -18.03 13.90
CA ASP A 308 4.71 -18.90 14.56
C ASP A 308 3.31 -18.27 14.67
N VAL A 309 3.11 -17.09 14.06
CA VAL A 309 1.88 -16.29 14.20
C VAL A 309 0.81 -16.70 13.20
N MET A 310 1.19 -16.86 11.93
CA MET A 310 0.28 -17.19 10.84
C MET A 310 0.71 -18.51 10.20
N LYS A 311 -0.23 -19.44 10.01
CA LYS A 311 0.00 -20.73 9.34
C LYS A 311 -1.13 -21.01 8.35
N ILE A 312 -0.76 -21.30 7.11
CA ILE A 312 -1.62 -21.76 6.03
C ILE A 312 -1.20 -23.19 5.71
N ASP A 313 -2.18 -24.08 5.67
CA ASP A 313 -1.93 -25.49 5.44
C ASP A 313 -1.47 -25.77 4.00
N LYS A 314 -1.12 -27.03 3.75
CA LYS A 314 -0.61 -27.48 2.45
C LYS A 314 -1.59 -27.22 1.31
N ASP A 315 -2.89 -27.38 1.54
CA ASP A 315 -3.91 -27.39 0.49
C ASP A 315 -4.69 -26.06 0.43
N MET A 316 -4.29 -25.07 1.25
CA MET A 316 -5.03 -23.84 1.55
C MET A 316 -6.46 -24.10 2.06
N SER A 317 -6.70 -25.23 2.72
CA SER A 317 -8.04 -25.62 3.20
C SER A 317 -8.53 -24.71 4.33
N ASN A 318 -7.61 -24.14 5.10
CA ASN A 318 -7.89 -23.19 6.17
C ASN A 318 -8.12 -21.76 5.66
N VAL A 319 -8.04 -21.51 4.35
CA VAL A 319 -8.19 -20.19 3.75
C VAL A 319 -9.56 -20.05 3.11
N GLY A 320 -10.36 -19.11 3.60
CA GLY A 320 -11.70 -18.81 3.09
C GLY A 320 -11.70 -17.87 1.89
N ALA A 321 -10.74 -16.93 1.83
CA ALA A 321 -10.48 -16.10 0.67
C ALA A 321 -9.02 -15.59 0.67
N VAL A 322 -8.48 -15.38 -0.53
CA VAL A 322 -7.18 -14.75 -0.76
C VAL A 322 -7.34 -13.65 -1.80
N GLU A 323 -6.77 -12.50 -1.53
CA GLU A 323 -6.63 -11.42 -2.49
C GLU A 323 -5.19 -10.92 -2.43
N ARG A 324 -4.47 -10.98 -3.55
CA ARG A 324 -3.11 -10.45 -3.65
C ARG A 324 -3.13 -9.25 -4.54
N VAL A 325 -2.53 -8.18 -4.04
CA VAL A 325 -2.50 -6.88 -4.71
C VAL A 325 -1.05 -6.50 -5.05
N LEU A 326 -0.84 -6.06 -6.29
CA LEU A 326 0.38 -5.48 -6.83
C LEU A 326 0.38 -3.97 -6.70
N ILE A 327 1.52 -3.39 -7.08
CA ILE A 327 1.70 -1.98 -7.34
C ILE A 327 2.04 -1.87 -8.83
N GLU A 328 1.13 -1.33 -9.65
CA GLU A 328 1.43 -0.98 -11.04
C GLU A 328 0.77 0.36 -11.39
N TYR A 329 1.46 1.19 -12.17
CA TYR A 329 0.89 2.41 -12.74
C TYR A 329 0.20 2.06 -14.06
N VAL A 330 -1.04 2.51 -14.23
CA VAL A 330 -1.64 2.65 -15.56
C VAL A 330 -1.14 3.99 -16.12
N CYS A 331 -0.22 3.95 -17.07
CA CYS A 331 0.08 5.11 -17.92
C CYS A 331 -0.78 5.02 -19.19
N ASP A 332 -1.35 6.15 -19.60
CA ASP A 332 -2.21 6.28 -20.78
C ASP A 332 -1.50 5.78 -22.06
N GLU A 333 -2.27 5.21 -22.98
CA GLU A 333 -1.83 4.30 -24.06
C GLU A 333 -1.00 4.99 -25.17
N ASN A 334 -0.75 6.29 -25.05
CA ASN A 334 -0.28 7.14 -26.15
C ASN A 334 1.11 7.78 -25.95
N GLU A 335 1.88 7.40 -24.94
CA GLU A 335 3.28 7.85 -24.79
C GLU A 335 4.27 6.69 -24.79
N VAL A 336 5.14 6.68 -25.80
CA VAL A 336 6.26 5.75 -25.94
C VAL A 336 7.34 6.13 -24.92
N CYS A 337 7.32 5.52 -23.73
CA CYS A 337 8.42 5.63 -22.78
C CYS A 337 9.58 4.71 -23.21
N LYS A 338 10.50 5.26 -24.00
CA LYS A 338 11.87 4.74 -24.11
C LYS A 338 12.71 5.33 -22.96
N ASP A 339 13.50 4.47 -22.33
CA ASP A 339 14.60 4.73 -21.37
C ASP A 339 14.31 4.56 -19.84
N VAL A 340 14.30 3.28 -19.44
CA VAL A 340 14.92 2.61 -18.25
C VAL A 340 14.66 3.02 -16.76
N TRP A 341 14.37 1.96 -15.95
CA TRP A 341 14.46 1.74 -14.46
C TRP A 341 13.31 2.29 -13.58
N GLY A 342 12.69 1.63 -12.57
CA GLY A 342 12.74 0.33 -11.83
C GLY A 342 11.66 0.41 -10.69
N CYS A 343 11.13 -0.64 -10.04
CA CYS A 343 11.81 -1.73 -9.31
C CYS A 343 11.18 -3.14 -9.46
N ALA A 344 10.17 -3.30 -10.31
CA ALA A 344 10.07 -4.37 -11.30
C ALA A 344 9.92 -3.62 -12.63
N ALA A 345 10.40 -4.15 -13.76
CA ALA A 345 10.22 -3.45 -15.04
C ALA A 345 8.73 -3.07 -15.21
N SER A 346 8.42 -1.94 -15.81
CA SER A 346 7.04 -1.48 -16.13
C SER A 346 6.22 -2.50 -16.93
N ASN A 347 6.91 -3.56 -17.38
CA ASN A 347 6.38 -4.67 -18.12
C ASN A 347 6.39 -5.94 -17.26
N ALA A 348 6.56 -5.94 -15.94
CA ALA A 348 6.75 -7.19 -15.19
C ALA A 348 5.50 -8.07 -15.22
N LEU A 349 4.31 -7.46 -15.16
CA LEU A 349 3.05 -8.15 -15.37
C LEU A 349 2.90 -8.55 -16.84
N GLU A 350 3.19 -7.65 -17.78
CA GLU A 350 3.15 -7.96 -19.22
C GLU A 350 4.15 -9.04 -19.62
N ASP A 351 5.32 -9.08 -19.02
CA ASP A 351 6.41 -10.01 -19.25
C ASP A 351 6.04 -11.33 -18.59
N GLN A 352 5.41 -11.31 -17.41
CA GLN A 352 4.79 -12.51 -16.84
C GLN A 352 3.67 -13.03 -17.74
N GLN A 353 2.82 -12.17 -18.31
CA GLN A 353 1.76 -12.54 -19.24
C GLN A 353 2.33 -13.05 -20.57
N LYS A 354 3.35 -12.40 -21.15
CA LYS A 354 4.07 -12.81 -22.35
C LYS A 354 4.81 -14.12 -22.11
N LEU A 355 5.44 -14.28 -20.94
CA LEU A 355 6.08 -15.53 -20.52
C LEU A 355 5.05 -16.64 -20.37
N ARG A 356 3.86 -16.36 -19.79
CA ARG A 356 2.74 -17.32 -19.70
C ARG A 356 2.22 -17.70 -21.08
N VAL A 357 1.98 -16.72 -21.95
CA VAL A 357 1.54 -16.96 -23.33
C VAL A 357 2.57 -17.80 -24.07
N TRP A 358 3.86 -17.49 -23.91
CA TRP A 358 4.95 -18.26 -24.48
C TRP A 358 5.04 -19.68 -23.90
N GLN A 359 4.95 -19.84 -22.58
CA GLN A 359 4.95 -21.15 -21.89
C GLN A 359 3.74 -21.99 -22.29
N ASN A 360 2.55 -21.39 -22.41
CA ASN A 360 1.34 -22.07 -22.89
C ASN A 360 1.49 -22.49 -24.34
N GLN A 361 2.06 -21.64 -25.21
CA GLN A 361 2.36 -22.00 -26.59
C GLN A 361 3.41 -23.11 -26.68
N GLN A 362 4.41 -23.13 -25.80
CA GLN A 362 5.39 -24.22 -25.70
C GLN A 362 4.75 -25.51 -25.16
N ALA A 363 3.89 -25.43 -24.15
CA ALA A 363 3.17 -26.56 -23.59
C ALA A 363 2.17 -27.15 -24.60
N GLU A 364 1.50 -26.33 -25.40
CA GLU A 364 0.67 -26.77 -26.52
C GLU A 364 1.49 -27.38 -27.65
N LYS A 365 2.64 -26.79 -28.01
CA LYS A 365 3.57 -27.39 -28.97
C LYS A 365 4.04 -28.76 -28.48
N ASN A 366 4.39 -28.88 -27.19
CA ASN A 366 4.80 -30.14 -26.56
C ASN A 366 3.64 -31.16 -26.44
N LYS A 367 2.40 -30.72 -26.24
CA LYS A 367 1.20 -31.59 -26.32
C LYS A 367 0.91 -32.05 -27.75
N LYS A 368 1.27 -31.23 -28.74
CA LYS A 368 1.17 -31.54 -30.18
C LYS A 368 2.37 -32.33 -30.70
N VAL A 369 3.43 -32.50 -29.92
CA VAL A 369 4.43 -33.52 -30.22
C VAL A 369 3.74 -34.86 -29.98
N PRO A 370 3.50 -35.67 -31.03
CA PRO A 370 2.95 -36.99 -30.82
C PRO A 370 3.86 -37.72 -29.85
N LEU A 371 3.28 -38.30 -28.79
CA LEU A 371 3.94 -39.32 -28.00
C LEU A 371 4.60 -40.31 -28.98
N PRO A 372 5.86 -40.70 -28.77
CA PRO A 372 6.56 -41.53 -29.72
C PRO A 372 5.82 -42.86 -29.88
N GLY A 373 5.20 -43.02 -31.06
CA GLY A 373 4.76 -44.28 -31.64
C GLY A 373 3.52 -44.93 -31.01
N ASN A 374 2.67 -45.47 -31.87
CA ASN A 374 1.81 -46.59 -31.50
C ASN A 374 2.70 -47.67 -30.86
N TRP A 375 2.35 -48.22 -29.68
CA TRP A 375 3.18 -49.21 -28.97
C TRP A 375 3.61 -50.39 -29.85
N ASP A 376 2.79 -50.70 -30.85
CA ASP A 376 3.05 -51.75 -31.85
C ASP A 376 4.27 -51.50 -32.75
N ASP A 377 4.69 -50.25 -32.94
CA ASP A 377 5.82 -49.89 -33.80
C ASP A 377 7.11 -49.61 -33.00
N ASN A 378 7.11 -49.83 -31.68
CA ASN A 378 8.28 -49.56 -30.85
C ASN A 378 9.31 -50.71 -30.99
N PRO A 379 10.57 -50.43 -31.38
CA PRO A 379 11.63 -51.44 -31.44
C PRO A 379 11.81 -52.21 -30.12
N ASP A 380 11.50 -51.59 -28.98
CA ASP A 380 11.56 -52.22 -27.67
C ASP A 380 10.53 -53.36 -27.52
N LYS A 381 9.34 -53.24 -28.12
CA LYS A 381 8.34 -54.32 -28.16
C LYS A 381 8.87 -55.53 -28.92
N THR A 382 9.51 -55.28 -30.06
CA THR A 382 10.10 -56.34 -30.91
C THR A 382 11.23 -57.07 -30.18
N ILE A 383 12.05 -56.34 -29.42
CA ILE A 383 13.12 -56.93 -28.60
C ILE A 383 12.55 -57.78 -27.46
N LEU A 384 11.48 -57.33 -26.80
CA LEU A 384 10.82 -58.06 -25.72
C LEU A 384 10.09 -59.31 -26.21
N GLU A 385 9.49 -59.28 -27.40
CA GLU A 385 8.90 -60.45 -28.07
C GLU A 385 9.97 -61.48 -28.47
N MET A 386 11.10 -61.03 -29.03
CA MET A 386 12.25 -61.92 -29.30
C MET A 386 12.84 -62.53 -28.02
N ALA A 387 12.74 -61.81 -26.89
CA ALA A 387 13.13 -62.30 -25.57
C ALA A 387 12.06 -63.19 -24.90
N GLY A 388 10.93 -63.46 -25.57
CA GLY A 388 9.89 -64.39 -25.12
C GLY A 388 8.80 -63.79 -24.22
N PHE A 389 8.71 -62.46 -24.10
CA PHE A 389 7.64 -61.81 -23.36
C PHE A 389 6.40 -61.61 -24.25
N GLN A 390 5.26 -62.15 -23.83
CA GLN A 390 3.95 -61.92 -24.47
C GLN A 390 3.14 -60.89 -23.67
N PHE A 391 2.60 -59.88 -24.35
CA PHE A 391 1.82 -58.81 -23.72
C PHE A 391 0.33 -59.15 -23.60
N SER A 392 -0.35 -58.51 -22.65
CA SER A 392 -1.65 -58.91 -22.10
C SER A 392 -2.82 -58.91 -23.10
N ASP A 393 -2.78 -58.10 -24.14
CA ASP A 393 -3.88 -57.98 -25.10
C ASP A 393 -3.89 -59.13 -26.13
N GLU A 394 -2.74 -59.71 -26.44
CA GLU A 394 -2.63 -60.92 -27.27
C GLU A 394 -2.95 -62.19 -26.48
N ARG A 395 -2.63 -62.23 -25.19
CA ARG A 395 -3.08 -63.32 -24.29
C ARG A 395 -4.60 -63.42 -24.24
N LYS A 396 -5.27 -62.27 -24.11
CA LYS A 396 -6.75 -62.21 -24.12
C LYS A 396 -7.34 -62.63 -25.47
N ARG A 397 -6.70 -62.28 -26.58
CA ARG A 397 -7.14 -62.73 -27.92
C ARG A 397 -6.94 -64.23 -28.13
N MET A 398 -5.80 -64.80 -27.73
CA MET A 398 -5.57 -66.25 -27.80
C MET A 398 -6.49 -67.05 -26.86
N GLU A 399 -6.80 -66.54 -25.67
CA GLU A 399 -7.80 -67.15 -24.76
C GLU A 399 -9.22 -67.11 -25.35
N LEU A 400 -9.54 -66.09 -26.16
CA LEU A 400 -10.83 -65.99 -26.87
C LEU A 400 -10.89 -66.92 -28.08
N GLU A 401 -9.79 -67.06 -28.83
CA GLU A 401 -9.70 -67.94 -30.00
C GLU A 401 -9.63 -69.43 -29.61
N SER A 402 -9.01 -69.77 -28.47
CA SER A 402 -9.00 -71.14 -27.93
C SER A 402 -10.32 -71.59 -27.29
N ARG A 403 -11.30 -70.69 -27.16
CA ARG A 403 -12.66 -70.98 -26.68
C ARG A 403 -13.71 -71.08 -27.82
N ARG A 404 -13.28 -71.02 -29.08
CA ARG A 404 -14.07 -71.40 -30.26
C ARG A 404 -13.64 -72.77 -30.74
#